data_AF-A0A930SMI9-F1
#
_entry.id   AF-A0A930SMI9-F1
#
_cell.length_a   1.000
_cell.length_b   1.000
_cell.length_c   1.000
_cell.angle_alpha   90.00
_cell.angle_beta   90.00
_cell.angle_gamma   90.00
#
_symmetry.space_group_name_H-M   'P 1'
#
loop_
_entity.id
_entity.type
_entity.pdbx_description
1 polymer ?
#
loop_
_entity_poly.entity_id
_entity_poly.type
_entity_poly.pdbx_seq_one_letter_code
_entity_poly.pdbx_strand_id
1 'polypeptide(L)'
;MGIGTLLISTGCGTAHSEQATPWQATALTAESIAILRSPAFLHDPAGATRYRQAGLTARQTGNFKAAIAALKTAVLLDPTSLDGYVILGWTQHLDGQHAAAAVSLTEALVRDEQYVPALNALGIVHLVAGDLDAAIAIHTQAKNLKPDNEIAYYNLSLAYQRQGNVAAAIAHAQRATELEPQNPHPWVALALAYWSQPAIAEAQAAYRTALSLNRAYTNRAYLDHLLRAGFSADQIEQVDAIRTAP
;
A
#
# COMPACT_ATOMS: atom_id res chain seq x y z
N MET A 1 34.63 -25.74 -1.88
CA MET A 1 36.00 -25.22 -2.08
C MET A 1 35.89 -23.70 -2.16
N GLY A 2 36.39 -22.85 -1.28
CA GLY A 2 37.03 -22.99 0.02
C GLY A 2 36.73 -21.70 0.81
N ILE A 3 36.70 -21.78 2.15
CA ILE A 3 36.54 -20.62 3.02
C ILE A 3 37.94 -20.28 3.55
N GLY A 4 38.47 -19.14 3.11
CA GLY A 4 39.76 -18.64 3.56
C GLY A 4 39.68 -18.10 4.98
N THR A 5 40.43 -18.71 5.90
CA THR A 5 40.58 -18.23 7.28
C THR A 5 41.74 -17.23 7.33
N LEU A 6 41.44 -16.00 7.72
CA LEU A 6 42.44 -14.97 8.01
C LEU A 6 43.03 -15.26 9.40
N LEU A 7 44.28 -15.72 9.46
CA LEU A 7 45.03 -15.94 10.70
C LEU A 7 45.67 -14.62 11.14
N ILE A 8 45.23 -14.06 12.27
CA ILE A 8 46.02 -13.07 13.02
C ILE A 8 46.78 -13.84 14.09
N SER A 9 48.05 -14.08 13.83
CA SER A 9 49.01 -14.67 14.77
C SER A 9 49.55 -13.58 15.69
N THR A 10 49.19 -13.60 16.97
CA THR A 10 49.98 -13.01 18.06
C THR A 10 50.35 -14.14 19.01
N GLY A 11 51.65 -14.38 19.14
CA GLY A 11 52.17 -15.63 19.67
C GLY A 11 52.35 -15.73 21.18
N CYS A 12 52.91 -16.91 21.51
CA CYS A 12 53.65 -17.30 22.71
C CYS A 12 52.89 -17.39 24.05
N GLY A 13 52.62 -18.62 24.48
CA GLY A 13 52.34 -18.93 25.88
C GLY A 13 51.73 -20.32 26.06
N THR A 14 52.56 -21.30 26.44
CA THR A 14 52.22 -22.58 27.13
C THR A 14 50.92 -23.30 26.74
N ALA A 15 51.05 -24.45 26.06
CA ALA A 15 49.98 -25.38 25.73
C ALA A 15 49.14 -25.81 26.96
N HIS A 16 48.00 -25.13 27.16
CA HIS A 16 46.84 -25.74 27.80
C HIS A 16 45.99 -26.32 26.68
N SER A 17 45.77 -27.64 26.69
CA SER A 17 44.82 -28.29 25.79
C SER A 17 43.40 -27.95 26.24
N GLU A 18 42.97 -26.71 26.01
CA GLU A 18 41.54 -26.41 25.99
C GLU A 18 40.98 -27.09 24.74
N GLN A 19 40.22 -28.17 24.96
CA GLN A 19 39.36 -28.72 23.93
C GLN A 19 38.39 -27.61 23.54
N ALA A 20 38.72 -26.87 22.47
CA ALA A 20 37.79 -25.94 21.86
C ALA A 20 36.58 -26.75 21.40
N THR A 21 35.49 -26.69 22.16
CA THR A 21 34.20 -27.23 21.73
C THR A 21 33.89 -26.59 20.38
N PRO A 22 33.72 -27.37 19.30
CA PRO A 22 33.44 -26.80 17.99
C PRO A 22 32.17 -25.96 18.12
N TRP A 23 32.20 -24.73 17.60
CA TRP A 23 31.02 -23.87 17.53
C TRP A 23 29.91 -24.66 16.81
N GLN A 24 28.96 -25.18 17.58
CA GLN A 24 27.75 -25.75 17.01
C GLN A 24 26.94 -24.57 16.50
N ALA A 25 26.90 -24.39 15.19
CA ALA A 25 26.03 -23.42 14.56
C ALA A 25 24.57 -23.86 14.79
N THR A 26 23.98 -23.42 15.90
CA THR A 26 22.55 -23.53 16.12
C THR A 26 21.85 -22.68 15.08
N ALA A 27 20.93 -23.30 14.32
CA ALA A 27 20.09 -22.57 13.39
C ALA A 27 19.30 -21.49 14.17
N LEU A 28 19.36 -20.24 13.71
CA LEU A 28 18.59 -19.16 14.29
C LEU A 28 17.10 -19.50 14.23
N THR A 29 16.43 -19.53 15.38
CA THR A 29 14.97 -19.67 15.44
C THR A 29 14.30 -18.39 14.95
N ALA A 30 13.04 -18.48 14.49
CA ALA A 30 12.26 -17.30 14.10
C ALA A 30 12.20 -16.24 15.22
N GLU A 31 12.11 -16.68 16.48
CA GLU A 31 12.15 -15.82 17.66
C GLU A 31 13.50 -15.11 17.82
N SER A 32 14.62 -15.83 17.69
CA SER A 32 15.95 -15.21 17.75
C SER A 32 16.19 -14.22 16.60
N ILE A 33 15.66 -14.50 15.40
CA ILE A 33 15.71 -13.57 14.26
C ILE A 33 14.86 -12.33 14.55
N ALA A 34 13.68 -12.48 15.16
CA ALA A 34 12.83 -11.36 15.54
C ALA A 34 13.53 -10.44 16.57
N ILE A 35 14.16 -11.03 17.60
CA ILE A 35 14.94 -10.29 18.59
C ILE A 35 16.12 -9.54 17.94
N LEU A 36 16.80 -10.17 16.97
CA LEU A 36 17.91 -9.53 16.26
C LEU A 36 17.47 -8.40 15.31
N ARG A 37 16.24 -8.46 14.78
CA ARG A 37 15.70 -7.42 13.87
C ARG A 37 15.35 -6.12 14.60
N SER A 38 14.91 -6.19 15.85
CA SER A 38 14.56 -5.01 16.65
C SER A 38 14.80 -5.28 18.13
N PRO A 39 16.07 -5.31 18.58
CA PRO A 39 16.39 -5.62 19.96
C PRO A 39 15.79 -4.57 20.92
N ALA A 40 15.33 -5.03 22.09
CA ALA A 40 14.58 -4.20 23.03
C ALA A 40 15.31 -2.90 23.46
N PHE A 41 16.66 -2.91 23.46
CA PHE A 41 17.44 -1.71 23.80
C PHE A 41 17.38 -0.60 22.74
N LEU A 42 16.96 -0.90 21.51
CA LEU A 42 16.72 0.11 20.47
C LEU A 42 15.33 0.76 20.59
N HIS A 43 14.48 0.29 21.50
CA HIS A 43 13.14 0.85 21.64
C HIS A 43 13.19 2.30 22.17
N ASP A 44 12.87 3.26 21.31
CA ASP A 44 12.80 4.69 21.62
C ASP A 44 11.60 5.32 20.88
N PRO A 45 10.41 5.34 21.51
CA PRO A 45 9.21 5.92 20.91
C PRO A 45 9.33 7.42 20.57
N ALA A 46 10.12 8.16 21.36
CA ALA A 46 10.35 9.59 21.11
C ALA A 46 11.24 9.78 19.88
N GLY A 47 12.32 9.00 19.76
CA GLY A 47 13.16 8.92 18.57
C GLY A 47 12.38 8.47 17.35
N ALA A 48 11.57 7.41 17.47
CA ALA A 48 10.69 6.95 16.41
C ALA A 48 9.79 8.07 15.89
N THR A 49 9.24 8.88 16.79
CA THR A 49 8.41 10.04 16.42
C THR A 49 9.17 11.12 15.68
N ARG A 50 10.40 11.45 16.11
CA ARG A 50 11.26 12.41 15.38
C ARG A 50 11.58 11.91 13.98
N TYR A 51 11.97 10.64 13.83
CA TYR A 51 12.28 10.04 12.53
C TYR A 51 11.05 9.91 11.63
N ARG A 52 9.87 9.61 12.20
CA ARG A 52 8.61 9.61 11.47
C ARG A 52 8.30 10.99 10.89
N GLN A 53 8.45 12.03 11.70
CA GLN A 53 8.22 13.40 11.25
C GLN A 53 9.22 13.81 10.16
N ALA A 54 10.52 13.51 10.33
CA ALA A 54 11.53 13.75 9.32
C ALA A 54 11.21 13.02 8.00
N GLY A 55 10.74 11.78 8.09
CA GLY A 55 10.32 10.99 6.94
C GLY A 55 9.13 11.60 6.21
N LEU A 56 8.10 12.03 6.93
CA LEU A 56 6.94 12.71 6.36
C LEU A 56 7.31 14.05 5.70
N THR A 57 8.19 14.84 6.31
CA THR A 57 8.69 16.09 5.74
C THR A 57 9.51 15.84 4.47
N ALA A 58 10.40 14.84 4.46
CA ALA A 58 11.16 14.46 3.27
C ALA A 58 10.25 13.95 2.14
N ARG A 59 9.16 13.25 2.48
CA ARG A 59 8.15 12.81 1.49
C ARG A 59 7.45 13.99 0.85
N GLN A 60 7.07 15.01 1.63
CA GLN A 60 6.41 16.22 1.12
C GLN A 60 7.28 16.99 0.12
N THR A 61 8.61 16.93 0.25
CA THR A 61 9.56 17.54 -0.70
C THR A 61 9.94 16.62 -1.86
N GLY A 62 9.32 15.45 -1.98
CA GLY A 62 9.59 14.46 -3.03
C GLY A 62 10.89 13.68 -2.83
N ASN A 63 11.61 13.87 -1.73
CA ASN A 63 12.83 13.12 -1.42
C ASN A 63 12.48 11.76 -0.79
N PHE A 64 11.94 10.87 -1.61
CA PHE A 64 11.51 9.54 -1.19
C PHE A 64 12.63 8.69 -0.60
N LYS A 65 13.86 8.80 -1.12
CA LYS A 65 15.02 8.08 -0.57
C LYS A 65 15.27 8.44 0.89
N ALA A 66 15.31 9.73 1.23
CA ALA A 66 15.48 10.17 2.61
C ALA A 66 14.25 9.84 3.46
N ALA A 67 13.05 9.97 2.90
CA ALA A 67 11.80 9.65 3.59
C ALA A 67 11.76 8.19 4.04
N ILE A 68 12.03 7.26 3.13
CA ILE A 68 12.04 5.82 3.40
C ILE A 68 13.13 5.46 4.41
N ALA A 69 14.32 6.06 4.31
CA ALA A 69 15.40 5.82 5.27
C ALA A 69 14.99 6.24 6.70
N ALA A 70 14.42 7.43 6.86
CA ALA A 70 13.95 7.91 8.15
C ALA A 70 12.80 7.06 8.70
N LEU A 71 11.84 6.66 7.86
CA LEU A 71 10.71 5.82 8.26
C LEU A 71 11.14 4.40 8.63
N LYS A 72 12.15 3.83 7.96
CA LYS A 72 12.77 2.55 8.37
C LYS A 72 13.38 2.65 9.76
N THR A 73 14.08 3.75 10.07
CA THR A 73 14.58 4.00 11.42
C THR A 73 13.44 4.15 12.41
N ALA A 74 12.35 4.84 12.03
CA ALA A 74 11.19 5.01 12.92
C ALA A 74 10.57 3.68 13.34
N VAL A 75 10.35 2.75 12.40
CA VAL A 75 9.81 1.42 12.73
C VAL A 75 10.83 0.50 13.42
N LEU A 76 12.13 0.74 13.26
CA LEU A 76 13.16 0.03 14.02
C LEU A 76 13.15 0.45 15.51
N LEU A 77 12.94 1.74 15.78
CA LEU A 77 12.90 2.29 17.14
C LEU A 77 11.55 2.05 17.83
N ASP A 78 10.48 1.89 17.06
CA ASP A 78 9.16 1.49 17.57
C ASP A 78 8.56 0.40 16.66
N PRO A 79 8.98 -0.86 16.87
CA PRO A 79 8.52 -1.99 16.06
C PRO A 79 7.08 -2.39 16.37
N THR A 80 6.38 -1.73 17.28
CA THR A 80 4.96 -2.00 17.59
C THR A 80 4.01 -1.02 16.89
N SER A 81 4.55 0.05 16.28
CA SER A 81 3.75 1.09 15.64
C SER A 81 3.14 0.62 14.32
N LEU A 82 1.86 0.23 14.35
CA LEU A 82 1.09 -0.11 13.15
C LEU A 82 1.07 1.05 12.14
N ASP A 83 0.81 2.27 12.62
CA ASP A 83 0.88 3.49 11.81
C ASP A 83 2.26 3.71 11.19
N GLY A 84 3.34 3.40 11.91
CA GLY A 84 4.70 3.51 11.39
C GLY A 84 4.92 2.64 10.15
N TYR A 85 4.45 1.39 10.21
CA TYR A 85 4.47 0.47 9.07
C TYR A 85 3.58 0.91 7.92
N VAL A 86 2.38 1.43 8.20
CA VAL A 86 1.49 1.99 7.17
C VAL A 86 2.13 3.19 6.46
N ILE A 87 2.70 4.13 7.21
CA ILE A 87 3.35 5.31 6.64
C ILE A 87 4.58 4.90 5.81
N LEU A 88 5.40 3.96 6.30
CA LEU A 88 6.55 3.44 5.56
C LEU A 88 6.09 2.78 4.25
N GLY A 89 5.13 1.85 4.33
CA GLY A 89 4.61 1.13 3.18
C GLY A 89 3.99 2.06 2.14
N TRP A 90 3.16 3.01 2.57
CA TRP A 90 2.57 4.01 1.67
C TRP A 90 3.64 4.87 1.00
N THR A 91 4.68 5.27 1.75
CA THR A 91 5.78 6.07 1.18
C THR A 91 6.61 5.27 0.16
N GLN A 92 6.84 3.98 0.40
CA GLN A 92 7.47 3.08 -0.57
C GLN A 92 6.60 2.90 -1.82
N HIS A 93 5.28 2.79 -1.67
CA HIS A 93 4.36 2.70 -2.79
C HIS A 93 4.42 3.96 -3.67
N LEU A 94 4.42 5.15 -3.07
CA LEU A 94 4.53 6.42 -3.80
C LEU A 94 5.86 6.56 -4.56
N ASP A 95 6.93 5.94 -4.07
CA ASP A 95 8.23 5.86 -4.76
C ASP A 95 8.29 4.76 -5.84
N GLY A 96 7.20 4.00 -6.04
CA GLY A 96 7.13 2.89 -7.00
C GLY A 96 7.66 1.55 -6.47
N GLN A 97 8.09 1.47 -5.21
CA GLN A 97 8.60 0.25 -4.59
C GLN A 97 7.47 -0.65 -4.06
N HIS A 98 6.56 -1.09 -4.94
CA HIS A 98 5.34 -1.82 -4.55
C HIS A 98 5.58 -3.11 -3.76
N ALA A 99 6.59 -3.90 -4.14
CA ALA A 99 6.94 -5.12 -3.41
C ALA A 99 7.42 -4.83 -1.97
N ALA A 100 8.24 -3.79 -1.79
CA ALA A 100 8.69 -3.38 -0.47
C ALA A 100 7.56 -2.78 0.36
N ALA A 101 6.65 -2.03 -0.28
CA ALA A 101 5.46 -1.49 0.35
C ALA A 101 4.56 -2.61 0.90
N ALA A 102 4.31 -3.65 0.10
CA ALA A 102 3.52 -4.80 0.53
C ALA A 102 4.11 -5.46 1.78
N VAL A 103 5.43 -5.71 1.80
CA VAL A 103 6.12 -6.26 2.97
C VAL A 103 5.91 -5.38 4.22
N SER A 104 6.16 -4.07 4.12
CA SER A 104 5.98 -3.16 5.26
C SER A 104 4.53 -3.12 5.76
N LEU A 105 3.54 -3.19 4.87
CA LEU A 105 2.13 -3.19 5.24
C LEU A 105 1.70 -4.52 5.87
N THR A 106 2.22 -5.64 5.36
CA THR A 106 2.02 -6.96 5.96
C THR A 106 2.60 -7.02 7.37
N GLU A 107 3.72 -6.34 7.66
CA GLU A 107 4.24 -6.25 9.03
C GLU A 107 3.24 -5.60 10.02
N ALA A 108 2.44 -4.62 9.58
CA ALA A 108 1.34 -4.11 10.40
C ALA A 108 0.28 -5.19 10.64
N LEU A 109 -0.09 -5.94 9.61
CA LEU A 109 -1.13 -6.98 9.69
C LEU A 109 -0.70 -8.24 10.46
N VAL A 110 0.61 -8.54 10.51
CA VAL A 110 1.15 -9.60 11.37
C VAL A 110 0.95 -9.26 12.85
N ARG A 111 0.94 -7.98 13.20
CA ARG A 111 0.74 -7.49 14.57
C ARG A 111 -0.74 -7.32 14.92
N ASP A 112 -1.51 -6.84 13.96
CA ASP A 112 -2.97 -6.72 14.05
C ASP A 112 -3.59 -6.97 12.68
N GLU A 113 -4.10 -8.20 12.50
CA GLU A 113 -4.73 -8.64 11.25
C GLU A 113 -6.01 -7.87 10.89
N GLN A 114 -6.58 -7.15 11.85
CA GLN A 114 -7.82 -6.38 11.69
C GLN A 114 -7.55 -4.88 11.47
N TYR A 115 -6.29 -4.48 11.35
CA TYR A 115 -5.92 -3.08 11.20
C TYR A 115 -6.29 -2.52 9.81
N VAL A 116 -7.51 -1.96 9.73
CA VAL A 116 -8.14 -1.46 8.50
C VAL A 116 -7.25 -0.48 7.70
N PRO A 117 -6.50 0.46 8.30
CA PRO A 117 -5.61 1.34 7.54
C PRO A 117 -4.54 0.57 6.74
N ALA A 118 -3.97 -0.50 7.30
CA ALA A 118 -3.01 -1.34 6.59
C ALA A 118 -3.69 -2.19 5.51
N LEU A 119 -4.88 -2.74 5.76
CA LEU A 119 -5.65 -3.46 4.74
C LEU A 119 -6.00 -2.54 3.55
N ASN A 120 -6.46 -1.32 3.81
CA ASN A 120 -6.76 -0.34 2.77
C ASN A 120 -5.51 -0.02 1.93
N ALA A 121 -4.38 0.28 2.58
CA ALA A 121 -3.14 0.58 1.86
C ALA A 121 -2.59 -0.63 1.10
N LEU A 122 -2.64 -1.83 1.69
CA LEU A 122 -2.13 -3.06 1.06
C LEU A 122 -2.97 -3.45 -0.15
N GLY A 123 -4.29 -3.38 -0.04
CA GLY A 123 -5.19 -3.63 -1.16
C GLY A 123 -4.94 -2.69 -2.35
N ILE A 124 -4.68 -1.40 -2.09
CA ILE A 124 -4.29 -0.44 -3.13
C ILE A 124 -2.94 -0.84 -3.77
N VAL A 125 -1.96 -1.26 -2.97
CA VAL A 125 -0.65 -1.71 -3.48
C VAL A 125 -0.82 -2.90 -4.43
N HIS A 126 -1.61 -3.91 -4.05
CA HIS A 126 -1.88 -5.06 -4.94
C HIS A 126 -2.67 -4.66 -6.18
N LEU A 127 -3.67 -3.78 -6.04
CA LEU A 127 -4.44 -3.27 -7.17
C LEU A 127 -3.52 -2.59 -8.20
N VAL A 128 -2.65 -1.69 -7.76
CA VAL A 128 -1.70 -0.98 -8.65
C VAL A 128 -0.69 -1.95 -9.25
N ALA A 129 -0.21 -2.94 -8.49
CA ALA A 129 0.66 -4.00 -9.00
C ALA A 129 -0.03 -4.95 -10.00
N GLY A 130 -1.37 -4.88 -10.13
CA GLY A 130 -2.16 -5.74 -11.02
C GLY A 130 -2.50 -7.11 -10.44
N ASP A 131 -2.21 -7.34 -9.16
CA ASP A 131 -2.60 -8.54 -8.43
C ASP A 131 -4.04 -8.40 -7.94
N LEU A 132 -4.98 -8.56 -8.89
CA LEU A 132 -6.40 -8.27 -8.68
C LEU A 132 -7.04 -9.20 -7.64
N ASP A 133 -6.66 -10.48 -7.62
CA ASP A 133 -7.22 -11.45 -6.67
C ASP A 133 -6.82 -11.11 -5.22
N ALA A 134 -5.55 -10.75 -5.00
CA ALA A 134 -5.11 -10.28 -3.68
C ALA A 134 -5.80 -8.97 -3.28
N ALA A 135 -5.90 -8.01 -4.21
CA ALA A 135 -6.60 -6.75 -3.95
C ALA A 135 -8.07 -6.96 -3.54
N ILE A 136 -8.78 -7.86 -4.24
CA ILE A 136 -10.16 -8.23 -3.93
C ILE A 136 -10.26 -8.88 -2.56
N ALA A 137 -9.38 -9.83 -2.24
CA ALA A 137 -9.38 -10.51 -0.95
C ALA A 137 -9.17 -9.51 0.21
N ILE A 138 -8.14 -8.67 0.10
CA ILE A 138 -7.77 -7.69 1.14
C ILE A 138 -8.87 -6.64 1.33
N HIS A 139 -9.40 -6.06 0.26
CA HIS A 139 -10.47 -5.08 0.39
C HIS A 139 -11.80 -5.71 0.83
N THR A 140 -12.05 -6.99 0.51
CA THR A 140 -13.19 -7.74 1.07
C THR A 140 -13.06 -7.89 2.57
N GLN A 141 -11.87 -8.20 3.08
CA GLN A 141 -11.60 -8.22 4.52
C GLN A 141 -11.81 -6.84 5.16
N ALA A 142 -11.25 -5.78 4.57
CA ALA A 142 -11.41 -4.40 5.06
C ALA A 142 -12.88 -3.97 5.13
N LYS A 143 -13.67 -4.33 4.11
CA LYS A 143 -15.13 -4.11 4.06
C LYS A 143 -15.87 -4.89 5.14
N ASN A 144 -15.51 -6.15 5.37
CA ASN A 144 -16.19 -6.98 6.37
C ASN A 144 -15.91 -6.50 7.80
N LEU A 145 -14.70 -6.00 8.06
CA LEU A 145 -14.32 -5.40 9.35
C LEU A 145 -14.98 -4.04 9.56
N LYS A 146 -15.06 -3.23 8.50
CA LYS A 146 -15.65 -1.90 8.53
C LYS A 146 -16.66 -1.74 7.37
N PRO A 147 -17.95 -2.06 7.58
CA PRO A 147 -18.98 -2.01 6.52
C PRO A 147 -19.31 -0.61 5.97
N ASP A 148 -18.84 0.45 6.63
CA ASP A 148 -18.93 1.85 6.20
C ASP A 148 -17.60 2.36 5.59
N ASN A 149 -16.65 1.47 5.29
CA ASN A 149 -15.38 1.83 4.67
C ASN A 149 -15.52 2.04 3.15
N GLU A 150 -15.87 3.27 2.75
CA GLU A 150 -15.97 3.65 1.34
C GLU A 150 -14.72 3.27 0.53
N ILE A 151 -13.52 3.47 1.07
CA ILE A 151 -12.25 3.17 0.38
C ILE A 151 -12.19 1.71 -0.05
N ALA A 152 -12.68 0.77 0.78
CA ALA A 152 -12.71 -0.64 0.43
C ALA A 152 -13.70 -0.93 -0.71
N TYR A 153 -14.90 -0.34 -0.67
CA TYR A 153 -15.89 -0.49 -1.74
C TYR A 153 -15.43 0.13 -3.06
N TYR A 154 -14.85 1.33 -3.02
CA TYR A 154 -14.28 2.01 -4.16
C TYR A 154 -13.19 1.14 -4.82
N ASN A 155 -12.21 0.65 -4.06
CA ASN A 155 -11.13 -0.14 -4.64
C ASN A 155 -11.59 -1.55 -5.09
N LEU A 156 -12.57 -2.16 -4.41
CA LEU A 156 -13.23 -3.39 -4.90
C LEU A 156 -13.87 -3.17 -6.27
N SER A 157 -14.56 -2.02 -6.45
CA SER A 157 -15.18 -1.72 -7.73
C SER A 157 -14.15 -1.64 -8.86
N LEU A 158 -13.00 -1.01 -8.61
CA LEU A 158 -11.91 -0.91 -9.58
C LEU A 158 -11.26 -2.27 -9.87
N ALA A 159 -11.08 -3.10 -8.84
CA ALA A 159 -10.50 -4.43 -8.99
C ALA A 159 -11.40 -5.34 -9.84
N TYR A 160 -12.70 -5.42 -9.52
CA TYR A 160 -13.67 -6.19 -10.31
C TYR A 160 -13.86 -5.64 -11.72
N GLN A 161 -13.82 -4.32 -11.88
CA GLN A 161 -13.84 -3.67 -13.18
C GLN A 161 -12.68 -4.15 -14.06
N ARG A 162 -11.46 -4.18 -13.51
CA ARG A 162 -10.27 -4.68 -14.23
C ARG A 162 -10.28 -6.20 -14.45
N GLN A 163 -10.98 -6.96 -13.60
CA GLN A 163 -11.21 -8.39 -13.79
C GLN A 163 -12.29 -8.68 -14.86
N GLY A 164 -13.03 -7.66 -15.30
CA GLY A 164 -14.16 -7.80 -16.23
C GLY A 164 -15.47 -8.22 -15.56
N ASN A 165 -15.53 -8.32 -14.23
CA ASN A 165 -16.77 -8.57 -13.50
C ASN A 165 -17.54 -7.27 -13.28
N VAL A 166 -18.17 -6.79 -14.36
CA VAL A 166 -18.83 -5.48 -14.39
C VAL A 166 -19.99 -5.40 -13.40
N ALA A 167 -20.73 -6.49 -13.18
CA ALA A 167 -21.84 -6.51 -12.23
C ALA A 167 -21.38 -6.25 -10.79
N ALA A 168 -20.29 -6.90 -10.35
CA ALA A 168 -19.70 -6.65 -9.04
C ALA A 168 -19.09 -5.24 -8.94
N ALA A 169 -18.48 -4.76 -10.03
CA ALA A 169 -17.95 -3.40 -10.09
C ALA A 169 -19.04 -2.34 -9.83
N ILE A 170 -20.18 -2.44 -10.51
CA ILE A 170 -21.32 -1.52 -10.32
C ILE A 170 -21.81 -1.58 -8.88
N ALA A 171 -22.09 -2.79 -8.36
CA ALA A 171 -22.64 -2.95 -7.01
C ALA A 171 -21.72 -2.32 -5.93
N HIS A 172 -20.41 -2.52 -6.04
CA HIS A 172 -19.46 -1.93 -5.10
C HIS A 172 -19.28 -0.43 -5.30
N ALA A 173 -19.29 0.07 -6.54
CA ALA A 173 -19.21 1.51 -6.80
C ALA A 173 -20.46 2.26 -6.31
N GLN A 174 -21.66 1.71 -6.51
CA GLN A 174 -22.91 2.26 -5.97
C GLN A 174 -22.83 2.36 -4.45
N ARG A 175 -22.38 1.30 -3.78
CA ARG A 175 -22.23 1.33 -2.32
C ARG A 175 -21.22 2.39 -1.86
N ALA A 176 -20.12 2.56 -2.58
CA ALA A 176 -19.16 3.64 -2.29
C ALA A 176 -19.80 5.04 -2.44
N THR A 177 -20.62 5.26 -3.47
CA THR A 177 -21.34 6.54 -3.65
C THR A 177 -22.41 6.80 -2.58
N GLU A 178 -23.03 5.75 -2.03
CA GLU A 178 -23.97 5.88 -0.91
C GLU A 178 -23.28 6.26 0.40
N LEU A 179 -22.09 5.71 0.63
CA LEU A 179 -21.30 5.96 1.85
C LEU A 179 -20.72 7.38 1.87
N GLU A 180 -20.14 7.83 0.76
CA GLU A 180 -19.55 9.16 0.64
C GLU A 180 -20.10 9.89 -0.61
N PRO A 181 -21.34 10.38 -0.57
CA PRO A 181 -22.00 10.99 -1.74
C PRO A 181 -21.32 12.28 -2.21
N GLN A 182 -20.54 12.93 -1.35
CA GLN A 182 -19.78 14.15 -1.67
C GLN A 182 -18.35 13.87 -2.16
N ASN A 183 -17.92 12.59 -2.18
CA ASN A 183 -16.63 12.20 -2.72
C ASN A 183 -16.77 11.91 -4.23
N PRO A 184 -16.09 12.66 -5.11
CA PRO A 184 -16.17 12.44 -6.55
C PRO A 184 -15.52 11.11 -7.02
N HIS A 185 -14.61 10.50 -6.26
CA HIS A 185 -13.90 9.28 -6.68
C HIS A 185 -14.84 8.08 -6.93
N PRO A 186 -15.74 7.70 -5.99
CA PRO A 186 -16.77 6.69 -6.23
C PRO A 186 -17.66 6.93 -7.45
N TRP A 187 -18.07 8.18 -7.68
CA TRP A 187 -18.91 8.53 -8.82
C TRP A 187 -18.21 8.29 -10.15
N VAL A 188 -16.90 8.53 -10.22
CA VAL A 188 -16.10 8.18 -11.39
C VAL A 188 -16.02 6.66 -11.53
N ALA A 189 -15.71 5.90 -10.48
CA ALA A 189 -15.69 4.44 -10.55
C ALA A 189 -17.05 3.84 -11.00
N LEU A 190 -18.16 4.42 -10.56
CA LEU A 190 -19.49 4.01 -10.98
C LEU A 190 -19.73 4.29 -12.47
N ALA A 191 -19.35 5.46 -12.97
CA ALA A 191 -19.45 5.80 -14.39
C ALA A 191 -18.68 4.79 -15.25
N LEU A 192 -17.47 4.45 -14.83
CA LEU A 192 -16.58 3.49 -15.48
C LEU A 192 -17.16 2.08 -15.53
N ALA A 193 -17.76 1.64 -14.44
CA ALA A 193 -18.44 0.36 -14.38
C ALA A 193 -19.66 0.32 -15.34
N TYR A 194 -20.47 1.39 -15.38
CA TYR A 194 -21.60 1.47 -16.31
C TYR A 194 -21.18 1.52 -17.79
N TRP A 195 -20.08 2.19 -18.13
CA TRP A 195 -19.56 2.21 -19.51
C TRP A 195 -19.13 0.85 -20.04
N SER A 196 -18.87 -0.11 -19.15
CA SER A 196 -18.53 -1.48 -19.54
C SER A 196 -19.79 -2.33 -19.81
N GLN A 197 -20.96 -1.71 -19.72
CA GLN A 197 -22.25 -2.21 -20.16
C GLN A 197 -22.83 -1.25 -21.22
N PRO A 198 -23.87 -1.64 -21.96
CA PRO A 198 -24.63 -0.71 -22.81
C PRO A 198 -25.48 0.32 -22.00
N ALA A 199 -25.00 0.74 -20.82
CA ALA A 199 -25.64 1.67 -19.89
C ALA A 199 -25.00 3.07 -19.97
N ILE A 200 -24.92 3.62 -21.19
CA ILE A 200 -24.19 4.87 -21.46
C ILE A 200 -24.83 6.07 -20.75
N ALA A 201 -26.17 6.10 -20.60
CA ALA A 201 -26.88 7.20 -19.95
C ALA A 201 -26.55 7.29 -18.45
N GLU A 202 -26.52 6.16 -17.76
CA GLU A 202 -26.16 6.02 -16.34
C GLU A 202 -24.70 6.40 -16.10
N ALA A 203 -23.81 5.98 -17.00
CA ALA A 203 -22.41 6.37 -16.94
C ALA A 203 -22.22 7.89 -17.06
N GLN A 204 -22.92 8.53 -18.00
CA GLN A 204 -22.91 9.99 -18.17
C GLN A 204 -23.44 10.71 -16.93
N ALA A 205 -24.53 10.21 -16.33
CA ALA A 205 -25.12 10.80 -15.14
C ALA A 205 -24.14 10.73 -13.95
N ALA A 206 -23.55 9.56 -13.69
CA ALA A 206 -22.57 9.38 -12.62
C ALA A 206 -21.34 10.29 -12.79
N TYR A 207 -20.82 10.41 -14.01
CA TYR A 207 -19.66 11.29 -14.27
C TYR A 207 -20.00 12.78 -14.11
N ARG A 208 -21.20 13.21 -14.54
CA ARG A 208 -21.70 14.58 -14.29
C ARG A 208 -21.78 14.89 -12.80
N THR A 209 -22.19 13.94 -11.97
CA THR A 209 -22.16 14.10 -10.51
C THR A 209 -20.75 14.35 -10.01
N ALA A 210 -19.77 13.54 -10.42
CA ALA A 210 -18.36 13.75 -10.05
C ALA A 210 -17.84 15.16 -10.44
N LEU A 211 -18.16 15.63 -11.64
CA LEU A 211 -17.82 16.97 -12.12
C LEU A 211 -18.46 18.09 -11.28
N SER A 212 -19.72 17.90 -10.86
CA SER A 212 -20.44 18.87 -10.02
C SER A 212 -19.84 19.01 -8.62
N LEU A 213 -19.29 17.92 -8.08
CA LEU A 213 -18.67 17.87 -6.75
C LEU A 213 -17.27 18.50 -6.74
N ASN A 214 -16.48 18.30 -7.81
CA ASN A 214 -15.15 18.85 -7.89
C ASN A 214 -14.73 19.19 -9.34
N ARG A 215 -14.51 20.48 -9.59
CA ARG A 215 -14.09 21.01 -10.90
C ARG A 215 -12.70 20.52 -11.36
N ALA A 216 -11.87 19.95 -10.48
CA ALA A 216 -10.60 19.34 -10.90
C ALA A 216 -10.79 18.17 -11.88
N TYR A 217 -11.94 17.50 -11.83
CA TYR A 217 -12.32 16.43 -12.75
C TYR A 217 -12.66 16.95 -14.16
N THR A 218 -12.75 18.27 -14.34
CA THR A 218 -12.84 18.92 -15.65
C THR A 218 -11.49 19.06 -16.35
N ASN A 219 -10.38 18.77 -15.67
CA ASN A 219 -9.04 18.82 -16.25
C ASN A 219 -8.76 17.53 -17.04
N ARG A 220 -8.31 17.65 -18.30
CA ARG A 220 -7.92 16.52 -19.15
C ARG A 220 -6.80 15.66 -18.52
N ALA A 221 -5.92 16.26 -17.72
CA ALA A 221 -4.89 15.53 -16.98
C ALA A 221 -5.47 14.48 -16.01
N TYR A 222 -6.71 14.66 -15.54
CA TYR A 222 -7.41 13.64 -14.77
C TYR A 222 -7.68 12.37 -15.59
N LEU A 223 -7.95 12.52 -16.89
CA LEU A 223 -8.18 11.40 -17.80
C LEU A 223 -6.92 10.55 -18.01
N ASP A 224 -5.72 11.12 -17.88
CA ASP A 224 -4.47 10.36 -17.93
C ASP A 224 -4.32 9.43 -16.72
N HIS A 225 -4.85 9.82 -15.55
CA HIS A 225 -4.92 8.94 -14.39
C HIS A 225 -5.91 7.80 -14.61
N LEU A 226 -7.01 8.06 -15.31
CA LEU A 226 -7.96 7.03 -15.72
C LEU A 226 -7.32 6.03 -16.71
N LEU A 227 -6.61 6.49 -17.74
CA LEU A 227 -5.88 5.60 -18.65
C LEU A 227 -4.91 4.67 -17.89
N ARG A 228 -4.15 5.22 -16.93
CA ARG A 228 -3.24 4.44 -16.08
C ARG A 228 -3.97 3.48 -15.14
N ALA A 229 -5.21 3.79 -14.78
CA ALA A 229 -6.08 2.91 -13.99
C ALA A 229 -6.75 1.80 -14.83
N GLY A 230 -6.48 1.74 -16.14
CA GLY A 230 -6.89 0.65 -17.03
C GLY A 230 -8.15 0.92 -17.86
N PHE A 231 -8.57 2.18 -18.01
CA PHE A 231 -9.70 2.54 -18.87
C PHE A 231 -9.31 2.57 -20.35
N SER A 232 -10.22 2.13 -21.22
CA SER A 232 -9.98 2.10 -22.66
C SER A 232 -9.98 3.51 -23.26
N ALA A 233 -9.31 3.67 -24.40
CA ALA A 233 -9.30 4.95 -25.12
C ALA A 233 -10.72 5.44 -25.43
N ASP A 234 -11.63 4.53 -25.81
CA ASP A 234 -13.04 4.83 -26.09
C ASP A 234 -13.78 5.35 -24.84
N GLN A 235 -13.52 4.75 -23.67
CA GLN A 235 -14.09 5.21 -22.41
C GLN A 235 -13.62 6.63 -22.09
N ILE A 236 -12.34 6.92 -22.35
CA ILE A 236 -11.75 8.24 -22.12
C ILE A 236 -12.30 9.28 -23.09
N GLU A 237 -12.51 8.92 -24.37
CA GLU A 237 -13.10 9.81 -25.37
C GLU A 237 -14.54 10.19 -25.01
N GLN A 238 -15.33 9.22 -24.52
CA GLN A 238 -16.70 9.49 -24.05
C GLN A 238 -16.71 10.43 -22.83
N VAL A 239 -15.78 10.24 -21.90
CA VAL A 239 -15.60 11.14 -20.75
C VAL A 239 -15.24 12.56 -21.21
N ASP A 240 -14.31 12.66 -22.17
CA ASP A 240 -13.84 13.94 -22.72
C ASP A 240 -14.98 14.69 -23.41
N ALA A 241 -15.84 13.99 -24.16
CA ALA A 241 -17.00 14.58 -24.81
C ALA A 241 -17.98 15.23 -23.82
N ILE A 242 -18.25 14.59 -22.68
CA ILE A 242 -19.13 15.13 -21.62
C ILE A 242 -18.47 16.34 -20.94
N ARG A 243 -17.16 16.26 -20.71
CA ARG A 243 -16.36 17.34 -20.10
C ARG A 243 -16.37 18.62 -20.95
N THR A 244 -16.38 18.47 -22.27
CA THR A 244 -16.37 19.59 -23.22
C THR A 244 -17.76 20.00 -23.74
N ALA A 245 -18.81 19.26 -23.37
CA ALA A 245 -20.17 19.61 -23.77
C ALA A 245 -20.59 20.95 -23.13
N PRO A 246 -21.21 21.87 -23.91
CA PRO A 246 -21.61 23.20 -23.44
C PRO A 246 -22.72 23.18 -22.38
#